data_AF-A0AAV1XJI3-F1
#
_entry.id   AF-A0AAV1XJI3-F1
#
_cell.length_a   1.000
_cell.length_b   1.000
_cell.length_c   1.000
_cell.angle_alpha   90.00
_cell.angle_beta   90.00
_cell.angle_gamma   90.00
#
_symmetry.space_group_name_H-M   'P 1'
#
loop_
_entity.id
_entity.type
_entity.pdbx_description
1 polymer ?
#
loop_
_entity_poly.entity_id
_entity_poly.type
_entity_poly.pdbx_seq_one_letter_code
_entity_poly.pdbx_strand_id
1 'polypeptide(L)'
;MGDPDNKSQIWHIYSSSAELQTPFEAVYGLEICMTSLDKEKASVFFKENTCSAALMTKESGIRNILPQSDICDFDFDPCGYSMNGIEGNAISTIHVTPEDGFSYASFEAVGYAFKDITLTQLVERVLTCFQPNEFSVALHTNVHGEKLVEKFPLDIEGYFCNDKSYEVLGEGGAVMYHTFVQSDYRASPRSTLRCCSSWSDEENSDEVEEI
;
A
#
# COMPACT_ATOMS: atom_id res chain seq x y z
N MET A 1 -15.28 3.02 -8.99
CA MET A 1 -13.99 3.71 -9.19
C MET A 1 -12.94 2.64 -9.49
N GLY A 2 -11.92 2.98 -10.28
CA GLY A 2 -10.97 2.00 -10.83
C GLY A 2 -11.18 1.78 -12.33
N ASP A 3 -10.21 1.11 -12.94
CA ASP A 3 -10.18 0.81 -14.37
C ASP A 3 -11.32 -0.16 -14.76
N PRO A 4 -12.25 0.23 -15.65
CA PRO A 4 -13.36 -0.63 -16.06
C PRO A 4 -12.91 -1.86 -16.88
N ASP A 5 -11.73 -1.82 -17.50
CA ASP A 5 -11.16 -2.92 -18.25
C ASP A 5 -10.42 -3.91 -17.33
N ASN A 6 -9.91 -3.43 -16.18
CA ASN A 6 -9.32 -4.27 -15.13
C ASN A 6 -10.28 -4.50 -13.97
N LYS A 7 -11.07 -5.58 -14.08
CA LYS A 7 -12.12 -5.91 -13.09
C LYS A 7 -11.62 -6.48 -11.76
N SER A 8 -10.32 -6.71 -11.58
CA SER A 8 -9.82 -7.32 -10.34
C SER A 8 -9.88 -6.38 -9.14
N GLN A 9 -9.84 -5.06 -9.36
CA GLN A 9 -9.78 -4.05 -8.31
C GLN A 9 -10.69 -2.86 -8.65
N ILE A 10 -11.99 -3.03 -8.41
CA ILE A 10 -13.00 -1.97 -8.57
C ILE A 10 -13.58 -1.62 -7.21
N TRP A 11 -13.62 -0.33 -6.91
CA TRP A 11 -14.24 0.20 -5.70
C TRP A 11 -15.69 0.63 -5.98
N HIS A 12 -16.64 -0.07 -5.38
CA HIS A 12 -18.06 0.20 -5.53
C HIS A 12 -18.56 1.08 -4.39
N ILE A 13 -19.07 2.27 -4.73
CA ILE A 13 -19.56 3.24 -3.73
C ILE A 13 -21.05 3.47 -3.94
N TYR A 14 -21.79 3.43 -2.83
CA TYR A 14 -23.11 4.02 -2.71
C TYR A 14 -23.05 5.12 -1.65
N SER A 15 -23.55 6.32 -1.97
CA SER A 15 -23.58 7.45 -1.04
C SER A 15 -24.96 8.11 -1.07
N SER A 16 -25.44 8.47 0.12
CA SER A 16 -26.69 9.19 0.33
C SER A 16 -26.54 10.06 1.57
N SER A 17 -26.92 11.32 1.46
CA SER A 17 -26.79 12.32 2.51
C SER A 17 -27.94 13.30 2.46
N ALA A 18 -28.29 13.86 3.63
CA ALA A 18 -29.18 15.00 3.74
C ALA A 18 -28.35 16.29 3.75
N GLU A 19 -28.92 17.40 3.30
CA GLU A 19 -28.27 18.72 3.40
C GLU A 19 -27.93 19.04 4.85
N LEU A 20 -26.65 19.28 5.13
CA LEU A 20 -26.17 19.64 6.46
C LEU A 20 -26.07 21.16 6.61
N GLN A 21 -26.56 21.70 7.72
CA GLN A 21 -26.59 23.15 7.97
C GLN A 21 -25.33 23.69 8.67
N THR A 22 -24.42 22.81 9.13
CA THR A 22 -23.24 23.19 9.92
C THR A 22 -21.96 22.56 9.38
N PRO A 23 -20.85 23.32 9.28
CA PRO A 23 -19.57 22.74 8.91
C PRO A 23 -19.10 21.78 10.01
N PHE A 24 -18.88 20.53 9.63
CA PHE A 24 -18.24 19.52 10.48
C PHE A 24 -16.72 19.65 10.36
N GLU A 25 -16.00 19.24 11.40
CA GLU A 25 -14.57 18.97 11.27
C GLU A 25 -14.37 17.87 10.22
N ALA A 26 -13.28 17.99 9.44
CA ALA A 26 -12.95 17.03 8.41
C ALA A 26 -12.65 15.67 9.06
N VAL A 27 -13.46 14.67 8.73
CA VAL A 27 -13.22 13.28 9.09
C VAL A 27 -12.72 12.57 7.84
N TYR A 28 -11.63 11.84 7.99
CA TYR A 28 -11.07 11.01 6.95
C TYR A 28 -11.30 9.54 7.27
N GLY A 29 -11.71 8.78 6.25
CA GLY A 29 -11.75 7.32 6.27
C GLY A 29 -10.76 6.78 5.25
N LEU A 30 -9.71 6.12 5.73
CA LEU A 30 -8.69 5.47 4.92
C LEU A 30 -8.97 3.97 4.89
N GLU A 31 -9.02 3.39 3.69
CA GLU A 31 -9.14 1.95 3.47
C GLU A 31 -8.01 1.49 2.54
N ILE A 32 -7.32 0.42 2.92
CA ILE A 32 -6.25 -0.20 2.14
C ILE A 32 -6.59 -1.67 1.98
N CYS A 33 -6.75 -2.13 0.74
CA CYS A 33 -6.99 -3.53 0.41
C CYS A 33 -5.76 -4.11 -0.27
N MET A 34 -5.20 -5.18 0.28
CA MET A 34 -3.92 -5.75 -0.11
C MET A 34 -4.11 -7.22 -0.49
N THR A 35 -3.53 -7.63 -1.62
CA THR A 35 -3.62 -9.00 -2.14
C THR A 35 -2.25 -9.51 -2.53
N SER A 36 -2.11 -10.84 -2.63
CA SER A 36 -0.83 -11.48 -2.96
C SER A 36 0.27 -11.03 -2.00
N LEU A 37 0.00 -11.21 -0.70
CA LEU A 37 0.91 -10.84 0.39
C LEU A 37 2.23 -11.61 0.29
N ASP A 38 3.31 -11.01 0.77
CA ASP A 38 4.58 -11.73 0.89
C ASP A 38 4.42 -12.97 1.80
N LYS A 39 5.03 -14.08 1.39
CA LYS A 39 4.82 -15.38 2.06
C LYS A 39 5.43 -15.40 3.46
N GLU A 40 6.58 -14.76 3.66
CA GLU A 40 7.22 -14.70 4.98
C GLU A 40 6.40 -13.80 5.90
N LYS A 41 5.92 -12.65 5.41
CA LYS A 41 5.02 -11.77 6.15
C LYS A 41 3.69 -12.43 6.51
N ALA A 42 3.06 -13.10 5.56
CA ALA A 42 1.79 -13.81 5.77
C ALA A 42 1.94 -14.99 6.74
N SER A 43 3.10 -15.67 6.76
CA SER A 43 3.34 -16.83 7.62
C SER A 43 3.15 -16.55 9.12
N VAL A 44 3.34 -15.30 9.54
CA VAL A 44 3.15 -14.84 10.93
C VAL A 44 1.70 -15.05 11.40
N PHE A 45 0.72 -15.08 10.50
CA PHE A 45 -0.70 -15.18 10.87
C PHE A 45 -1.24 -16.61 10.85
N PHE A 46 -0.35 -17.61 10.81
CA PHE A 46 -0.69 -19.00 11.07
C PHE A 46 -0.47 -19.32 12.54
N LYS A 47 -1.45 -19.95 13.19
CA LYS A 47 -1.43 -20.22 14.63
C LYS A 47 -0.27 -21.15 15.05
N GLU A 48 0.15 -22.03 14.14
CA GLU A 48 1.31 -22.90 14.32
C GLU A 48 2.64 -22.15 14.40
N ASN A 49 2.75 -21.00 13.71
CA ASN A 49 3.97 -20.19 13.66
C ASN A 49 4.02 -19.18 14.80
N THR A 50 2.85 -18.74 15.28
CA THR A 50 2.74 -17.66 16.25
C THR A 50 1.69 -17.99 17.31
N CYS A 51 2.15 -18.27 18.53
CA CYS A 51 1.33 -18.91 19.58
C CYS A 51 0.22 -18.02 20.20
N SER A 52 0.05 -16.77 19.76
CA SER A 52 -1.00 -15.87 20.26
C SER A 52 -1.20 -14.65 19.34
N ALA A 53 -2.40 -14.07 19.37
CA ALA A 53 -2.71 -12.81 18.70
C ALA A 53 -1.70 -11.69 19.03
N ALA A 54 -1.36 -11.51 20.32
CA ALA A 54 -0.40 -10.48 20.76
C ALA A 54 0.99 -10.63 20.12
N LEU A 55 1.44 -11.87 19.89
CA LEU A 55 2.68 -12.13 19.17
C LEU A 55 2.53 -11.82 17.67
N MET A 56 1.39 -12.16 17.06
CA MET A 56 1.11 -11.78 15.65
C MET A 56 1.17 -10.26 15.48
N THR A 57 0.53 -9.50 16.37
CA THR A 57 0.54 -8.02 16.39
C THR A 57 1.96 -7.44 16.46
N LYS A 58 2.80 -8.05 17.29
CA LYS A 58 4.16 -7.57 17.55
C LYS A 58 5.12 -7.95 16.42
N GLU A 59 5.16 -9.23 16.03
CA GLU A 59 6.15 -9.76 15.10
C GLU A 59 5.85 -9.39 13.64
N SER A 60 4.57 -9.19 13.28
CA SER A 60 4.20 -8.63 11.96
C SER A 60 4.56 -7.15 11.81
N GLY A 61 4.78 -6.44 12.92
CA GLY A 61 4.99 -5.00 12.94
C GLY A 61 3.71 -4.17 13.03
N ILE A 62 2.51 -4.77 13.12
CA ILE A 62 1.23 -4.07 13.24
C ILE A 62 1.23 -3.05 14.39
N ARG A 63 1.84 -3.40 15.54
CA ARG A 63 1.98 -2.49 16.69
C ARG A 63 2.64 -1.14 16.34
N ASN A 64 3.46 -1.09 15.29
CA ASN A 64 4.22 0.09 14.88
C ASN A 64 3.46 1.00 13.90
N ILE A 65 2.31 0.54 13.35
CA ILE A 65 1.51 1.34 12.41
C ILE A 65 0.99 2.59 13.12
N LEU A 66 0.29 2.38 14.24
CA LEU A 66 -0.28 3.41 15.12
C LEU A 66 0.20 3.15 16.56
N PRO A 67 1.38 3.64 16.95
CA PRO A 67 2.01 3.25 18.22
C PRO A 67 1.29 3.69 19.50
N GLN A 68 0.36 4.65 19.41
CA GLN A 68 -0.37 5.19 20.56
C GLN A 68 -1.76 4.57 20.74
N SER A 69 -2.22 3.75 19.79
CA SER A 69 -3.54 3.11 19.87
C SER A 69 -3.57 1.96 20.90
N ASP A 70 -4.70 1.77 21.55
CA ASP A 70 -4.96 0.55 22.31
C ASP A 70 -5.46 -0.53 21.35
N ILE A 71 -4.77 -1.68 21.33
CA ILE A 71 -5.04 -2.78 20.40
C ILE A 71 -5.82 -3.90 21.11
N CYS A 72 -6.91 -4.33 20.49
CA CYS A 72 -7.65 -5.54 20.80
C CYS A 72 -7.49 -6.50 19.63
N ASP A 73 -6.60 -7.48 19.78
CA ASP A 73 -6.25 -8.46 18.75
C ASP A 73 -6.89 -9.83 18.99
N PHE A 74 -7.03 -10.59 17.91
CA PHE A 74 -7.63 -11.92 17.91
C PHE A 74 -7.02 -12.81 16.81
N ASP A 75 -6.59 -14.01 17.19
CA ASP A 75 -6.07 -15.04 16.28
C ASP A 75 -7.10 -16.14 16.03
N PHE A 76 -7.26 -16.51 14.76
CA PHE A 76 -8.18 -17.56 14.35
C PHE A 76 -7.47 -18.92 14.22
N ASP A 77 -8.26 -19.99 14.11
CA ASP A 77 -7.77 -21.37 13.96
C ASP A 77 -8.29 -21.95 12.63
N PRO A 78 -7.43 -22.57 11.80
CA PRO A 78 -6.00 -22.81 12.01
C PRO A 78 -5.10 -21.58 11.71
N CYS A 79 -5.62 -20.56 11.04
CA CYS A 79 -4.92 -19.34 10.69
C CYS A 79 -5.89 -18.18 10.56
N GLY A 80 -5.34 -16.98 10.39
CA GLY A 80 -6.09 -15.74 10.25
C GLY A 80 -5.96 -14.86 11.49
N TYR A 81 -6.14 -13.57 11.29
CA TYR A 81 -5.97 -12.58 12.34
C TYR A 81 -6.91 -11.40 12.13
N SER A 82 -7.39 -10.83 13.22
CA SER A 82 -8.08 -9.54 13.21
C SER A 82 -7.71 -8.72 14.43
N MET A 83 -7.74 -7.41 14.28
CA MET A 83 -7.63 -6.51 15.42
C MET A 83 -8.45 -5.25 15.21
N ASN A 84 -8.83 -4.65 16.33
CA ASN A 84 -9.32 -3.28 16.39
C ASN A 84 -8.32 -2.44 17.19
N GLY A 85 -8.14 -1.19 16.78
CA GLY A 85 -7.34 -0.17 17.47
C GLY A 85 -8.21 1.03 17.81
N ILE A 86 -8.03 1.58 19.00
CA ILE A 86 -8.69 2.84 19.41
C ILE A 86 -7.63 3.84 19.88
N GLU A 87 -7.72 5.09 19.44
CA GLU A 87 -6.82 6.18 19.86
C GLU A 87 -7.65 7.48 20.00
N GLY A 88 -8.13 7.75 21.20
CA GLY A 88 -9.09 8.84 21.43
C GLY A 88 -10.39 8.60 20.66
N ASN A 89 -10.72 9.50 19.73
CA ASN A 89 -11.90 9.38 18.85
C ASN A 89 -11.60 8.65 17.54
N ALA A 90 -10.34 8.31 17.28
CA ALA A 90 -9.92 7.62 16.07
C ALA A 90 -9.95 6.10 16.28
N ILE A 91 -10.30 5.37 15.21
CA ILE A 91 -10.37 3.91 15.22
C ILE A 91 -9.62 3.33 14.03
N SER A 92 -9.16 2.10 14.16
CA SER A 92 -8.59 1.33 13.06
C SER A 92 -8.96 -0.13 13.17
N THR A 93 -9.01 -0.85 12.05
CA THR A 93 -9.16 -2.31 12.04
C THR A 93 -8.25 -2.95 10.99
N ILE A 94 -7.83 -4.17 11.27
CA ILE A 94 -7.09 -5.02 10.32
C ILE A 94 -7.75 -6.39 10.29
N HIS A 95 -7.86 -6.95 9.08
CA HIS A 95 -8.27 -8.34 8.86
C HIS A 95 -7.26 -9.01 7.93
N VAL A 96 -6.82 -10.22 8.26
CA VAL A 96 -5.81 -10.96 7.50
C VAL A 96 -6.27 -12.39 7.22
N THR A 97 -6.20 -12.75 5.94
CA THR A 97 -6.36 -14.10 5.38
C THR A 97 -5.00 -14.49 4.80
N PRO A 98 -4.15 -15.24 5.52
CA PRO A 98 -2.76 -15.45 5.14
C PRO A 98 -2.51 -16.55 4.11
N GLU A 99 -3.54 -17.30 3.72
CA GLU A 99 -3.41 -18.47 2.86
C GLU A 99 -2.80 -18.17 1.48
N ASP A 100 -1.79 -18.97 1.08
CA ASP A 100 -1.09 -18.80 -0.19
C ASP A 100 -2.03 -19.00 -1.39
N GLY A 101 -1.86 -18.17 -2.42
CA GLY A 101 -2.68 -18.17 -3.64
C GLY A 101 -3.98 -17.38 -3.55
N PHE A 102 -4.46 -17.04 -2.35
CA PHE A 102 -5.62 -16.17 -2.14
C PHE A 102 -5.44 -15.26 -0.92
N SER A 103 -4.18 -14.91 -0.62
CA SER A 103 -3.84 -14.10 0.54
C SER A 103 -4.39 -12.68 0.40
N TYR A 104 -4.96 -12.18 1.49
CA TYR A 104 -5.61 -10.88 1.58
C TYR A 104 -5.36 -10.25 2.94
N ALA A 105 -5.13 -8.94 2.96
CA ALA A 105 -5.17 -8.15 4.17
C ALA A 105 -5.89 -6.83 3.90
N SER A 106 -6.65 -6.36 4.89
CA SER A 106 -7.22 -5.01 4.89
C SER A 106 -6.70 -4.19 6.07
N PHE A 107 -6.58 -2.89 5.85
CA PHE A 107 -6.38 -1.90 6.91
C PHE A 107 -7.39 -0.79 6.71
N GLU A 108 -8.11 -0.43 7.76
CA GLU A 108 -9.01 0.71 7.79
C GLU A 108 -8.63 1.62 8.96
N ALA A 109 -8.68 2.94 8.75
CA ALA A 109 -8.50 3.93 9.80
C ALA A 109 -9.44 5.12 9.60
N VAL A 110 -10.16 5.51 10.66
CA VAL A 110 -11.13 6.60 10.63
C VAL A 110 -10.84 7.59 11.75
N GLY A 111 -10.88 8.88 11.42
CA GLY A 111 -10.78 9.97 12.41
C GLY A 111 -9.35 10.37 12.79
N TYR A 112 -8.32 9.78 12.18
CA TYR A 112 -6.94 10.25 12.34
C TYR A 112 -6.73 11.56 11.58
N ALA A 113 -6.20 12.56 12.28
CA ALA A 113 -5.73 13.78 11.65
C ALA A 113 -4.35 13.51 11.06
N PHE A 114 -4.20 13.54 9.73
CA PHE A 114 -2.91 13.42 9.02
C PHE A 114 -1.99 14.65 9.21
N LYS A 115 -1.88 15.14 10.45
CA LYS A 115 -1.08 16.31 10.87
C LYS A 115 0.31 15.87 11.31
N ASP A 116 0.39 14.88 12.18
CA ASP A 116 1.64 14.39 12.76
C ASP A 116 2.25 13.22 11.97
N ILE A 117 1.40 12.49 11.23
CA ILE A 117 1.78 11.44 10.29
C ILE A 117 1.16 11.75 8.94
N THR A 118 1.97 11.75 7.87
CA THR A 118 1.41 11.93 6.53
C THR A 118 0.66 10.68 6.10
N LEU A 119 -0.31 10.83 5.19
CA LEU A 119 -1.02 9.69 4.62
C LEU A 119 -0.04 8.66 4.04
N THR A 120 0.96 9.12 3.27
CA THR A 120 2.02 8.29 2.69
C THR A 120 2.75 7.48 3.74
N GLN A 121 3.21 8.11 4.83
CA GLN A 121 3.91 7.41 5.91
C GLN A 121 3.03 6.36 6.60
N LEU A 122 1.74 6.64 6.77
CA LEU A 122 0.82 5.65 7.33
C LEU A 122 0.65 4.45 6.40
N VAL A 123 0.44 4.70 5.11
CA VAL A 123 0.34 3.64 4.09
C VAL A 123 1.62 2.80 4.06
N GLU A 124 2.81 3.41 4.04
CA GLU A 124 4.10 2.70 4.04
C GLU A 124 4.31 1.82 5.29
N ARG A 125 3.86 2.28 6.46
CA ARG A 125 3.90 1.45 7.69
C ARG A 125 3.00 0.22 7.57
N VAL A 126 1.81 0.38 7.01
CA VAL A 126 0.91 -0.75 6.73
C VAL A 126 1.58 -1.72 5.75
N LEU A 127 2.11 -1.22 4.63
CA LEU A 127 2.75 -2.05 3.60
C LEU A 127 3.99 -2.79 4.13
N THR A 128 4.73 -2.22 5.07
CA THR A 128 5.88 -2.90 5.71
C THR A 128 5.48 -4.21 6.43
N CYS A 129 4.24 -4.29 6.91
CA CYS A 129 3.72 -5.45 7.63
C CYS A 129 3.38 -6.61 6.69
N PHE A 130 2.96 -6.31 5.46
CA PHE A 130 2.34 -7.31 4.56
C PHE A 130 3.05 -7.49 3.21
N GLN A 131 3.77 -6.47 2.74
CA GLN A 131 4.49 -6.42 1.46
C GLN A 131 3.72 -7.05 0.29
N PRO A 132 2.49 -6.55 -0.01
CA PRO A 132 1.65 -7.14 -1.06
C PRO A 132 2.25 -6.91 -2.46
N ASN A 133 1.97 -7.80 -3.41
CA ASN A 133 2.27 -7.52 -4.82
C ASN A 133 1.31 -6.48 -5.40
N GLU A 134 0.06 -6.44 -4.94
CA GLU A 134 -0.95 -5.48 -5.41
C GLU A 134 -1.77 -4.96 -4.24
N PHE A 135 -2.06 -3.67 -4.24
CA PHE A 135 -2.97 -3.07 -3.26
C PHE A 135 -3.74 -1.89 -3.84
N SER A 136 -4.81 -1.51 -3.16
CA SER A 136 -5.55 -0.29 -3.44
C SER A 136 -5.71 0.55 -2.19
N VAL A 137 -5.85 1.87 -2.39
CA VAL A 137 -6.06 2.86 -1.34
C VAL A 137 -7.29 3.67 -1.69
N ALA A 138 -8.30 3.63 -0.82
CA ALA A 138 -9.42 4.56 -0.84
C ALA A 138 -9.26 5.55 0.32
N LEU A 139 -9.42 6.84 0.04
CA LEU A 139 -9.51 7.87 1.06
C LEU A 139 -10.80 8.65 0.85
N HIS A 140 -11.69 8.57 1.83
CA HIS A 140 -12.92 9.33 1.93
C HIS A 140 -12.75 10.53 2.83
N THR A 141 -13.45 11.62 2.51
CA THR A 141 -13.70 12.73 3.44
C THR A 141 -15.16 13.14 3.39
N ASN A 142 -15.69 13.57 4.53
CA ASN A 142 -17.00 14.23 4.62
C ASN A 142 -17.00 15.67 4.08
N VAL A 143 -15.85 16.25 3.76
CA VAL A 143 -15.75 17.62 3.26
C VAL A 143 -16.11 17.70 1.78
N HIS A 144 -17.16 18.45 1.46
CA HIS A 144 -17.58 18.66 0.09
C HIS A 144 -16.49 19.36 -0.76
N GLY A 145 -16.21 18.79 -1.94
CA GLY A 145 -15.32 19.40 -2.92
C GLY A 145 -13.85 19.50 -2.50
N GLU A 146 -13.44 18.85 -1.40
CA GLU A 146 -12.05 18.81 -1.00
C GLU A 146 -11.23 18.03 -2.04
N LYS A 147 -10.20 18.67 -2.57
CA LYS A 147 -9.32 18.09 -3.59
C LYS A 147 -8.32 17.12 -2.96
N LEU A 148 -8.80 15.95 -2.59
CA LEU A 148 -8.02 14.92 -1.90
C LEU A 148 -6.71 14.56 -2.63
N VAL A 149 -6.73 14.45 -3.96
CA VAL A 149 -5.54 14.10 -4.76
C VAL A 149 -4.44 15.17 -4.68
N GLU A 150 -4.82 16.46 -4.62
CA GLU A 150 -3.86 17.56 -4.47
C GLU A 150 -3.37 17.66 -3.01
N LYS A 151 -4.25 17.41 -2.05
CA LYS A 151 -3.96 17.51 -0.61
C LYS A 151 -3.10 16.35 -0.09
N PHE A 152 -3.34 15.16 -0.63
CA PHE A 152 -2.69 13.91 -0.21
C PHE A 152 -2.08 13.20 -1.41
N PRO A 153 -0.97 13.72 -1.97
CA PRO A 153 -0.25 13.01 -3.00
C PRO A 153 0.27 11.67 -2.45
N LEU A 154 -0.11 10.58 -3.11
CA LEU A 154 0.35 9.24 -2.78
C LEU A 154 1.41 8.80 -3.80
N ASP A 155 2.66 8.91 -3.37
CA ASP A 155 3.82 8.30 -4.02
C ASP A 155 4.40 7.29 -3.02
N ILE A 156 4.50 6.03 -3.42
CA ILE A 156 4.83 4.92 -2.52
C ILE A 156 6.09 4.25 -3.07
N GLU A 157 7.15 4.28 -2.27
CA GLU A 157 8.42 3.68 -2.68
C GLU A 157 8.25 2.18 -2.97
N GLY A 158 8.79 1.73 -4.10
CA GLY A 158 8.74 0.33 -4.52
C GLY A 158 7.44 -0.09 -5.20
N TYR A 159 6.49 0.82 -5.44
CA TYR A 159 5.21 0.53 -6.10
C TYR A 159 4.92 1.51 -7.25
N PHE A 160 4.34 0.99 -8.32
CA PHE A 160 3.78 1.81 -9.41
C PHE A 160 2.29 2.01 -9.19
N CYS A 161 1.82 3.24 -9.34
CA CYS A 161 0.40 3.55 -9.34
C CYS A 161 -0.19 3.28 -10.73
N ASN A 162 -1.09 2.30 -10.83
CA ASN A 162 -1.69 1.87 -12.09
C ASN A 162 -2.89 2.74 -12.48
N ASP A 163 -3.81 2.96 -11.54
CA ASP A 163 -5.00 3.79 -11.76
C ASP A 163 -5.17 4.82 -10.65
N LYS A 164 -5.73 5.98 -11.03
CA LYS A 164 -6.13 7.03 -10.12
C LYS A 164 -7.53 7.50 -10.49
N SER A 165 -8.46 7.31 -9.57
CA SER A 165 -9.84 7.73 -9.68
C SER A 165 -10.19 8.72 -8.56
N TYR A 166 -11.04 9.70 -8.85
CA TYR A 166 -11.54 10.67 -7.88
C TYR A 166 -13.00 10.97 -8.18
N GLU A 167 -13.84 10.97 -7.15
CA GLU A 167 -15.29 11.20 -7.27
C GLU A 167 -15.79 12.13 -6.17
N VAL A 168 -16.66 13.08 -6.55
CA VAL A 168 -17.38 13.95 -5.62
C VAL A 168 -18.75 13.33 -5.34
N LEU A 169 -19.10 13.15 -4.07
CA LEU A 169 -20.31 12.45 -3.62
C LEU A 169 -21.41 13.42 -3.16
N GLY A 170 -21.47 14.62 -3.74
CA GLY A 170 -22.38 15.69 -3.29
C GLY A 170 -22.12 16.05 -1.82
N GLU A 171 -23.18 16.13 -1.02
CA GLU A 171 -23.09 16.37 0.43
C GLU A 171 -22.44 15.20 1.20
N GLY A 172 -22.22 14.04 0.55
CA GLY A 172 -21.47 12.92 1.10
C GLY A 172 -19.95 13.12 1.10
N GLY A 173 -19.47 14.25 0.57
CA GLY A 173 -18.06 14.62 0.53
C GLY A 173 -17.35 14.18 -0.75
N ALA A 174 -16.16 13.60 -0.63
CA ALA A 174 -15.36 13.16 -1.77
C ALA A 174 -14.56 11.89 -1.47
N VAL A 175 -14.20 11.14 -2.51
CA VAL A 175 -13.36 9.95 -2.42
C VAL A 175 -12.28 9.98 -3.49
N MET A 176 -11.05 9.67 -3.11
CA MET A 176 -10.00 9.26 -4.05
C MET A 176 -9.77 7.75 -3.92
N TYR A 177 -9.48 7.10 -5.04
CA TYR A 177 -9.19 5.67 -5.12
C TYR A 177 -8.02 5.44 -6.06
N HIS A 178 -6.94 4.87 -5.53
CA HIS A 178 -5.72 4.55 -6.29
C HIS A 178 -5.42 3.06 -6.21
N THR A 179 -4.92 2.48 -7.31
CA THR A 179 -4.42 1.10 -7.34
C THR A 179 -2.91 1.10 -7.57
N PHE A 180 -2.24 0.12 -6.98
CA PHE A 180 -0.79 0.00 -6.99
C PHE A 180 -0.35 -1.45 -7.23
N VAL A 181 0.76 -1.59 -7.94
CA VAL A 181 1.43 -2.87 -8.18
C VAL A 181 2.90 -2.74 -7.83
N GLN A 182 3.47 -3.77 -7.21
CA GLN A 182 4.87 -3.80 -6.80
C GLN A 182 5.77 -3.61 -8.02
N SER A 183 6.77 -2.75 -7.88
CA SER A 183 7.75 -2.50 -8.93
C SER A 183 8.71 -3.68 -9.04
N ASP A 184 8.99 -4.12 -10.27
CA ASP A 184 9.95 -5.19 -10.57
C ASP A 184 11.42 -4.80 -10.31
N TYR A 185 11.70 -3.74 -9.54
CA TYR A 185 13.05 -3.34 -9.14
C TYR A 185 13.64 -4.30 -8.09
N ARG A 186 13.67 -5.60 -8.38
CA ARG A 186 14.85 -6.39 -8.03
C ARG A 186 15.98 -5.75 -8.81
N ALA A 187 16.88 -5.05 -8.13
CA ALA A 187 18.11 -4.56 -8.72
C ALA A 187 18.79 -5.72 -9.45
N SER A 188 18.60 -5.82 -10.77
CA SER A 188 19.50 -6.59 -11.61
C SER A 188 20.88 -6.04 -11.32
N PRO A 189 21.87 -6.87 -10.94
CA PRO A 189 23.22 -6.38 -10.77
C PRO A 189 23.58 -5.76 -12.11
N ARG A 190 23.79 -4.43 -12.14
CA ARG A 190 24.31 -3.77 -13.34
C ARG A 190 25.61 -4.50 -13.66
N SER A 191 25.62 -5.25 -14.75
CA SER A 191 26.82 -5.88 -15.27
C SER A 191 27.79 -4.76 -15.61
N THR A 192 28.72 -4.47 -14.69
CA THR A 192 29.93 -3.73 -15.02
C THR A 192 30.83 -4.67 -15.78
N LEU A 193 30.50 -4.92 -17.04
CA LEU A 193 31.50 -5.40 -17.99
C LEU A 193 32.53 -4.28 -18.15
N ARG A 194 33.59 -4.37 -17.36
CA ARG A 194 34.86 -3.68 -17.61
C ARG A 194 35.36 -4.15 -18.98
N CYS A 195 35.12 -3.36 -20.02
CA CYS A 195 35.89 -3.46 -21.26
C CYS A 195 37.33 -3.00 -20.98
N CYS A 196 38.19 -3.95 -20.64
CA CYS A 196 39.63 -3.89 -20.84
C CYS A 196 39.98 -5.19 -21.57
N SER A 197 40.72 -5.25 -22.66
CA SER A 197 41.41 -4.30 -23.53
C SER A 197 42.12 -5.16 -24.58
N SER A 198 42.48 -4.57 -25.73
CA SER A 198 43.57 -5.02 -26.63
C SER A 198 43.17 -6.17 -27.61
N TRP A 199 43.35 -6.12 -28.94
CA TRP A 199 44.44 -5.61 -29.77
C TRP A 199 43.96 -5.06 -31.12
N SER A 200 44.56 -3.97 -31.59
CA SER A 200 45.15 -3.87 -32.95
C SER A 200 45.90 -2.53 -33.06
N ASP A 201 47.19 -2.57 -32.74
CA ASP A 201 48.16 -1.66 -33.35
C ASP A 201 48.90 -2.49 -34.41
N GLU A 202 48.98 -2.00 -35.64
CA GLU A 202 50.24 -1.70 -36.32
C GLU A 202 49.97 -1.24 -37.77
N GLU A 203 50.28 0.04 -38.00
CA GLU A 203 50.60 0.59 -39.32
C GLU A 203 51.89 -0.06 -39.82
N ASN A 204 51.94 -0.47 -41.09
CA ASN A 204 53.21 -0.50 -41.81
C ASN A 204 53.01 -0.22 -43.30
N SER A 205 53.53 0.93 -43.72
CA SER A 205 53.82 1.30 -45.09
C SER A 205 55.07 0.55 -45.57
N ASP A 206 55.04 -0.05 -46.75
CA ASP A 206 56.12 0.06 -47.74
C ASP A 206 55.75 -0.67 -49.04
N GLU A 207 55.92 0.07 -50.14
CA GLU A 207 55.82 -0.38 -51.53
C GLU A 207 56.96 -1.36 -51.87
N VAL A 208 56.69 -2.34 -52.73
CA VAL A 208 57.72 -3.10 -53.45
C VAL A 208 57.41 -2.99 -54.95
N GLU A 209 58.33 -2.38 -55.68
CA GLU A 209 58.39 -2.27 -57.14
C GLU A 209 58.87 -3.58 -57.81
N GLU A 210 58.37 -3.77 -59.05
CA GLU A 210 58.88 -4.58 -60.18
C GLU A 210 59.03 -6.11 -60.05
N ILE A 211 58.35 -6.87 -60.93
CA ILE A 211 58.76 -7.28 -62.30
C ILE A 211 57.51 -7.40 -63.18
#